data_AF-A0A7C7VD16-F1
#
_entry.id   AF-A0A7C7VD16-F1
#
_cell.length_a   1.000
_cell.length_b   1.000
_cell.length_c   1.000
_cell.angle_alpha   90.00
_cell.angle_beta   90.00
_cell.angle_gamma   90.00
#
_symmetry.space_group_name_H-M   'P 1'
#
loop_
_entity.id
_entity.type
_entity.pdbx_description
1 polymer ?
#
loop_
_entity_poly.entity_id
_entity_poly.type
_entity_poly.pdbx_seq_one_letter_code
_entity_poly.pdbx_strand_id
1 'polypeptide(L)' 'VLPMFTRRLNTGHYEVEIHPALDGFPTGDDMNDASRVNEVFEAGIRLVPEQYLWTLQWFKNRPDSAPSPYA' A
#
# COMPACT_ATOMS: atom_id res chain seq x y z
N VAL A 1 2.81 -1.09 -14.41
CA VAL A 1 2.85 -1.71 -13.05
C VAL A 1 1.49 -2.34 -12.76
N LEU A 2 1.45 -3.56 -12.22
CA LEU A 2 0.22 -4.28 -11.87
C LEU A 2 0.04 -4.30 -10.35
N PRO A 3 -1.04 -3.72 -9.79
CA PRO A 3 -1.34 -3.84 -8.37
C PRO A 3 -1.77 -5.27 -8.02
N MET A 4 -1.21 -5.80 -6.94
CA MET A 4 -1.50 -7.15 -6.44
C MET A 4 -1.76 -7.08 -4.94
N PHE A 5 -2.88 -7.66 -4.51
CA PHE A 5 -3.22 -7.80 -3.10
C PHE A 5 -3.44 -9.26 -2.76
N THR A 6 -3.01 -9.65 -1.56
CA THR A 6 -3.21 -11.00 -1.04
C THR A 6 -3.94 -10.91 0.28
N ARG A 7 -5.01 -11.69 0.43
CA ARG A 7 -5.75 -11.81 1.69
C ARG A 7 -5.96 -13.26 2.07
N ARG A 8 -5.87 -13.55 3.36
CA ARG A 8 -6.24 -14.82 3.96
C ARG A 8 -7.75 -14.86 4.16
N LEU A 9 -8.37 -15.94 3.72
CA LEU A 9 -9.78 -16.24 3.93
C LEU A 9 -9.96 -17.01 5.24
N ASN A 10 -11.16 -16.92 5.82
CA ASN A 10 -11.53 -17.67 7.03
C ASN A 10 -11.46 -19.20 6.85
N THR A 11 -11.45 -19.66 5.60
CA THR A 11 -11.27 -21.07 5.23
C THR A 11 -9.82 -21.56 5.36
N GLY A 12 -8.86 -20.68 5.68
CA GLY A 12 -7.45 -21.00 5.75
C GLY A 12 -6.71 -20.91 4.40
N HIS A 13 -7.42 -20.63 3.32
CA HIS A 13 -6.84 -20.36 2.00
C HIS A 13 -6.44 -18.89 1.83
N TYR A 14 -5.62 -18.62 0.82
CA TYR A 14 -5.28 -17.27 0.39
C TYR A 14 -5.94 -16.96 -0.95
N GLU A 15 -6.46 -15.74 -1.07
CA GLU A 15 -6.92 -15.18 -2.32
C GLU A 15 -5.92 -14.12 -2.78
N VAL A 16 -5.61 -14.16 -4.07
CA VAL A 16 -4.75 -13.18 -4.73
C VAL A 16 -5.58 -12.44 -5.77
N GLU A 17 -5.63 -11.12 -5.63
CA GLU A 17 -6.29 -10.24 -6.59
C GLU A 17 -5.23 -9.46 -7.36
N ILE A 18 -5.29 -9.53 -8.69
CA ILE A 18 -4.42 -8.78 -9.60
C ILE A 18 -5.31 -7.78 -10.35
N HIS A 19 -5.07 -6.49 -10.14
CA HIS A 19 -5.82 -5.43 -10.80
C HIS A 19 -5.22 -5.11 -12.18
N PRO A 20 -5.99 -4.41 -13.04
CA PRO A 20 -5.46 -3.84 -14.26
C PRO A 20 -4.20 -3.00 -14.03
N ALA A 21 -3.37 -2.88 -15.07
CA ALA A 21 -2.19 -2.02 -15.00
C ALA A 21 -2.59 -0.57 -14.72
N LEU A 22 -1.76 0.13 -13.95
CA LEU A 22 -1.94 1.57 -13.73
C LEU A 22 -1.82 2.31 -15.06
N ASP A 23 -2.89 2.98 -15.45
CA ASP A 23 -2.98 3.70 -16.73
C ASP A 23 -2.01 4.88 -16.79
N GLY A 24 -1.25 5.04 -17.87
CA GLY A 24 -0.28 6.13 -17.99
C GLY A 24 0.81 6.14 -16.91
N PHE A 25 1.23 4.98 -16.41
CA PHE A 25 2.29 4.85 -15.41
C PHE A 25 3.52 4.07 -15.95
N PRO A 26 4.76 4.50 -15.66
CA PRO A 26 5.15 5.72 -14.94
C PRO A 26 4.96 6.98 -15.78
N THR A 27 4.83 8.12 -15.11
CA THR A 27 4.68 9.44 -15.75
C THR A 27 6.03 10.16 -15.94
N GLY A 28 7.07 9.74 -15.21
CA GLY A 28 8.38 10.39 -15.21
C GLY A 28 8.52 11.50 -14.17
N ASP A 29 7.48 11.77 -13.38
CA ASP A 29 7.53 12.55 -12.14
C ASP A 29 7.49 11.57 -10.96
N ASP A 30 8.63 11.41 -10.30
CA ASP A 30 8.79 10.47 -9.17
C ASP A 30 7.81 10.74 -8.03
N MET A 31 7.48 12.01 -7.76
CA MET A 31 6.56 12.37 -6.68
C MET A 31 5.12 11.98 -7.03
N ASN A 32 4.70 12.25 -8.26
CA ASN A 32 3.38 11.86 -8.76
C ASN A 32 3.24 10.33 -8.81
N ASP A 33 4.25 9.64 -9.33
CA ASP A 33 4.25 8.19 -9.45
C ASP A 33 4.23 7.51 -8.06
N ALA A 34 5.03 8.00 -7.10
CA ALA A 34 5.01 7.50 -5.73
C ALA A 34 3.67 7.75 -5.02
N SER A 35 3.10 8.95 -5.18
CA SER A 35 1.78 9.30 -4.62
C SER A 35 0.69 8.35 -5.14
N ARG A 36 0.68 8.09 -6.45
CA ARG A 36 -0.29 7.19 -7.06
C ARG A 36 -0.16 5.74 -6.60
N VAL A 37 1.06 5.25 -6.40
CA VAL A 37 1.29 3.92 -5.83
C VAL A 37 0.80 3.85 -4.38
N ASN A 38 1.01 4.90 -3.58
CA ASN A 38 0.52 4.96 -2.20
C ASN A 38 -1.02 4.94 -2.16
N GLU A 39 -1.71 5.70 -3.00
CA GLU A 39 -3.18 5.69 -3.10
C GLU A 39 -3.74 4.29 -3.39
N VAL A 40 -3.07 3.55 -4.29
CA VAL A 40 -3.42 2.16 -4.63
C VAL A 40 -3.24 1.26 -3.41
N PHE A 41 -2.10 1.36 -2.71
CA PHE A 41 -1.88 0.58 -1.49
C PHE A 41 -2.90 0.90 -0.40
N GLU A 42 -3.18 2.18 -0.16
CA GLU A 42 -4.18 2.58 0.82
C GLU A 42 -5.57 2.01 0.50
N ALA A 43 -5.98 2.00 -0.78
CA ALA A 43 -7.25 1.42 -1.20
C ALA A 43 -7.30 -0.09 -0.91
N GLY A 44 -6.22 -0.83 -1.21
CA GLY A 44 -6.16 -2.26 -0.93
C GLY A 44 -6.07 -2.61 0.56
N ILE A 45 -5.28 -1.85 1.33
CA ILE A 45 -5.15 -2.04 2.79
C ILE A 45 -6.51 -1.85 3.48
N ARG A 46 -7.32 -0.87 3.03
CA ARG A 46 -8.66 -0.60 3.58
C ARG A 46 -9.64 -1.77 3.45
N LEU A 47 -9.40 -2.72 2.54
CA LEU A 47 -10.27 -3.89 2.37
C LEU A 47 -10.17 -4.87 3.54
N VAL A 48 -8.96 -5.06 4.08
CA VAL A 48 -8.68 -6.05 5.14
C VAL A 48 -7.55 -5.53 6.05
N PRO A 49 -7.76 -4.39 6.75
CA PRO A 49 -6.69 -3.68 7.45
C PRO A 49 -6.01 -4.54 8.51
N GLU A 50 -6.73 -5.45 9.18
CA GLU A 50 -6.20 -6.35 10.19
C GLU A 50 -5.15 -7.35 9.66
N GLN A 51 -5.08 -7.57 8.35
CA GLN A 51 -4.11 -8.45 7.71
C GLN A 51 -2.87 -7.73 7.18
N TYR A 52 -2.84 -6.40 7.27
CA TYR A 52 -1.66 -5.64 6.86
C TYR A 52 -0.50 -5.81 7.86
N LEU A 53 0.72 -5.67 7.36
CA LEU A 53 1.95 -5.79 8.16
C LEU A 53 2.22 -4.49 8.94
N TRP A 54 1.37 -4.18 9.93
CA TRP A 54 1.48 -2.97 10.76
C TRP A 54 2.76 -2.88 11.61
N THR A 55 3.51 -3.97 11.71
CA THR A 55 4.84 -3.98 12.34
C THR A 55 5.88 -3.21 11.51
N LEU A 56 5.61 -2.96 10.23
CA LEU A 56 6.47 -2.15 9.38
C LEU A 56 6.32 -0.66 9.71
N GLN A 57 7.43 0.00 10.01
CA GLN A 57 7.47 1.42 10.37
C GLN A 57 7.58 2.33 9.14
N TRP A 58 6.59 2.27 8.24
CA TRP A 58 6.55 3.06 7.00
C TRP A 58 6.71 4.57 7.21
N PHE A 59 6.25 5.10 8.34
CA PHE A 59 6.29 6.53 8.68
C PHE A 59 7.42 6.90 9.64
N LYS A 60 8.53 6.14 9.66
CA LYS A 60 9.67 6.44 10.54
C LYS A 60 10.39 7.72 10.13
N ASN A 61 10.49 7.96 8.83
CA ASN A 61 11.13 9.14 8.26
C ASN A 61 10.04 10.11 7.82
N ARG A 62 9.78 11.15 8.63
CA ARG A 62 8.79 12.19 8.33
C ARG A 62 9.48 13.56 8.25
N PRO A 63 8.99 14.47 7.39
CA PRO A 63 9.41 15.86 7.43
C PRO A 63 9.01 16.53 8.77
N ASP A 64 9.69 17.64 9.08
CA ASP A 64 9.37 18.58 10.16
C ASP A 64 9.47 18.08 11.61
N SER A 65 10.29 17.06 11.88
CA SER A 65 10.53 16.54 13.25
C SER A 65 9.25 16.18 14.02
N ALA A 66 8.16 15.86 13.29
CA ALA A 66 6.90 15.47 13.89
C ALA A 66 7.10 14.25 14.81
N PRO A 67 6.36 14.16 15.94
CA PRO A 67 6.44 13.00 16.81
C PRO A 67 6.19 11.71 16.02
N SER A 68 7.04 10.70 16.24
CA SER A 68 6.88 9.39 15.61
C SER A 68 5.53 8.80 16.00
N PRO A 69 4.72 8.30 15.04
CA PRO A 69 3.46 7.61 15.35
C PRO A 69 3.70 6.22 16.00
N TYR A 70 4.96 5.82 16.14
CA TYR A 70 5.39 4.56 16.74
C TYR A 70 6.00 4.71 18.13
N ALA A 71 5.98 5.92 18.70
CA ALA A 71 6.53 6.23 20.02
C ALA A 71 5.57 5.80 21.14
#